data_AF-A0A8S2WZB6-F1
#
_entry.id   AF-A0A8S2WZB6-F1
#
_cell.length_a   1.000
_cell.length_b   1.000
_cell.length_c   1.000
_cell.angle_alpha   90.00
_cell.angle_beta   90.00
_cell.angle_gamma   90.00
#
_symmetry.space_group_name_H-M   'P 1'
#
loop_
_entity.id
_entity.type
_entity.pdbx_description
1 polymer ?
#
loop_
_entity_poly.entity_id
_entity_poly.type
_entity_poly.pdbx_seq_one_letter_code
_entity_poly.pdbx_strand_id
1 'polypeptide(L)'
;NFNMGNTDSKVDFRVAVVQLTSRSQQIEDESFWDQFWSDKISSVQDIFALIPAAEIRALREETPSNLATLCIKVVDRLVQAAEHSCQTQRDQSAAINCVRLLTRLLPYIFEEPEWRGFFWSDVPSKPSQNARNENE
;
A
#
# COMPACT_ATOMS: atom_id res chain seq x y z
N ASN A 1 10.35 9.00 30.56
CA ASN A 1 9.07 8.81 29.85
C ASN A 1 9.15 9.45 28.50
N PHE A 2 9.20 8.69 27.40
CA PHE A 2 8.74 9.02 26.04
C PHE A 2 9.21 7.91 25.09
N ASN A 3 8.50 6.77 25.08
CA ASN A 3 8.60 5.80 23.99
C ASN A 3 7.25 5.14 23.64
N MET A 4 6.13 5.59 24.24
CA MET A 4 4.82 4.97 24.02
C MET A 4 4.21 5.28 22.64
N GLY A 5 4.52 6.43 22.04
CA GLY A 5 3.98 6.77 20.71
C GLY A 5 4.52 5.93 19.55
N ASN A 6 5.73 5.37 19.68
CA ASN A 6 6.35 4.57 18.62
C ASN A 6 5.87 3.10 18.65
N THR A 7 5.61 2.56 19.84
CA THR A 7 5.14 1.18 20.00
C THR A 7 3.72 1.00 19.46
N ASP A 8 2.78 1.88 19.84
CA ASP A 8 1.38 1.79 19.39
C ASP A 8 1.29 1.89 17.87
N SER A 9 2.12 2.75 17.27
CA SER A 9 2.16 2.94 15.82
C SER A 9 2.65 1.72 15.05
N LYS A 10 3.63 0.98 15.59
CA LYS A 10 4.09 -0.27 14.99
C LYS A 10 3.05 -1.38 15.15
N VAL A 11 2.30 -1.36 16.26
CA VAL A 11 1.18 -2.27 16.48
C VAL A 11 0.07 -2.00 15.45
N ASP A 12 -0.33 -0.74 15.26
CA ASP A 12 -1.35 -0.34 14.28
C ASP A 12 -0.96 -0.81 12.86
N PHE A 13 0.27 -0.52 12.44
CA PHE A 13 0.78 -0.97 11.14
C PHE A 13 0.76 -2.49 11.02
N ARG A 14 1.16 -3.21 12.08
CA ARG A 14 1.15 -4.67 12.10
C ARG A 14 -0.27 -5.22 11.97
N VAL A 15 -1.24 -4.60 12.64
CA VAL A 15 -2.66 -4.94 12.51
C VAL A 15 -3.14 -4.71 11.08
N ALA A 16 -2.74 -3.60 10.44
CA ALA A 16 -3.08 -3.33 9.04
C ALA A 16 -2.51 -4.40 8.08
N VAL A 17 -1.26 -4.84 8.29
CA VAL A 17 -0.64 -5.93 7.50
C VAL A 17 -1.41 -7.25 7.66
N VAL A 18 -1.80 -7.61 8.89
CA VAL A 18 -2.60 -8.83 9.13
C VAL A 18 -4.00 -8.72 8.53
N GLN A 19 -4.58 -7.51 8.48
CA GLN A 19 -5.86 -7.29 7.83
C GLN A 19 -5.78 -7.47 6.31
N LEU A 20 -4.64 -7.10 5.68
CA LEU A 20 -4.43 -7.34 4.24
C LEU A 20 -4.50 -8.83 3.88
N THR A 21 -3.90 -9.70 4.70
CA THR A 21 -3.85 -11.14 4.43
C THR A 21 -5.16 -11.86 4.77
N SER A 22 -5.91 -11.36 5.77
CA SER A 22 -7.11 -12.04 6.28
C SER A 22 -8.43 -11.57 5.66
N ARG A 23 -8.49 -10.37 5.08
CA ARG A 23 -9.74 -9.86 4.47
C ARG A 23 -9.87 -10.27 3.01
N SER A 24 -10.85 -11.11 2.71
CA SER A 24 -11.21 -11.46 1.33
C SER A 24 -12.05 -10.38 0.61
N GLN A 25 -12.55 -9.37 1.34
CA GLN A 25 -13.30 -8.25 0.77
C GLN A 25 -12.38 -7.06 0.48
N GLN A 26 -12.68 -6.32 -0.58
CA GLN A 26 -11.96 -5.11 -0.98
C GLN A 26 -12.01 -4.05 0.12
N ILE A 27 -10.85 -3.43 0.42
CA ILE A 27 -10.72 -2.38 1.43
C ILE A 27 -10.80 -1.00 0.75
N GLU A 28 -11.91 -0.29 0.92
CA GLU A 28 -12.15 1.02 0.30
C GLU A 28 -11.77 2.22 1.19
N ASP A 29 -11.48 1.99 2.47
CA ASP A 29 -11.18 3.04 3.45
C ASP A 29 -9.80 3.66 3.20
N GLU A 30 -9.74 4.93 2.79
CA GLU A 30 -8.46 5.65 2.60
C GLU A 30 -7.65 5.76 3.90
N SER A 31 -8.31 5.90 5.04
CA SER A 31 -7.63 6.02 6.34
C SER A 31 -6.93 4.73 6.76
N PHE A 32 -7.39 3.59 6.23
CA PHE A 32 -6.69 2.32 6.37
C PHE A 32 -5.34 2.36 5.63
N TRP A 33 -5.34 2.84 4.39
CA TRP A 33 -4.14 2.89 3.56
C TRP A 33 -3.11 3.90 4.06
N ASP A 34 -3.57 5.03 4.64
CA ASP A 34 -2.71 6.05 5.22
C ASP A 34 -1.76 5.54 6.31
N GLN A 35 -2.10 4.43 6.96
CA GLN A 35 -1.26 3.81 7.99
C GLN A 35 0.09 3.33 7.41
N PHE A 36 0.12 2.93 6.13
CA PHE A 36 1.30 2.32 5.51
C PHE A 36 2.43 3.31 5.23
N TRP A 37 2.11 4.57 4.94
CA TRP A 37 3.09 5.64 4.71
C TRP A 37 3.10 6.69 5.84
N SER A 38 2.51 6.36 6.99
CA SER A 38 2.50 7.28 8.12
C SER A 38 3.91 7.62 8.63
N ASP A 39 4.08 8.83 9.18
CA ASP A 39 5.34 9.35 9.74
C ASP A 39 5.86 8.50 10.93
N LYS A 40 5.04 7.58 11.42
CA LYS A 40 5.33 6.74 12.58
C LYS A 40 6.29 5.59 12.24
N ILE A 41 6.45 5.25 10.96
CA ILE A 41 7.52 4.35 10.51
C ILE A 41 8.72 5.17 10.08
N SER A 42 9.81 5.00 10.82
CA SER A 42 11.00 5.84 10.68
C SER A 42 12.13 5.20 9.88
N SER A 43 12.13 3.87 9.70
CA SER A 43 13.25 3.15 9.07
C SER A 43 12.82 2.05 8.10
N VAL A 44 13.71 1.72 7.16
CA VAL A 44 13.52 0.57 6.26
C VAL A 44 13.57 -0.75 7.05
N GLN A 45 14.38 -0.81 8.11
CA GLN A 45 14.48 -1.97 8.99
C GLN A 45 13.14 -2.28 9.67
N ASP A 46 12.40 -1.25 10.09
CA ASP A 46 11.06 -1.41 10.67
C ASP A 46 10.08 -2.01 9.65
N ILE A 47 10.05 -1.52 8.42
CA ILE A 47 9.21 -2.08 7.35
C ILE A 47 9.54 -3.57 7.13
N PHE A 48 10.83 -3.91 7.07
CA PHE A 48 11.27 -5.28 6.82
C PHE A 48 10.94 -6.23 7.99
N ALA A 49 10.97 -5.72 9.22
CA ALA A 49 10.57 -6.47 10.40
C ALA A 49 9.03 -6.63 10.50
N LEU A 50 8.28 -5.59 10.15
CA LEU A 50 6.81 -5.56 10.27
C LEU A 50 6.09 -6.27 9.12
N ILE A 51 6.74 -6.45 7.97
CA ILE A 51 6.24 -7.20 6.81
C ILE A 51 7.20 -8.34 6.47
N PRO A 52 7.09 -9.51 7.12
CA PRO A 52 7.91 -10.69 6.82
C PRO A 52 7.72 -11.21 5.39
N ALA A 53 8.73 -11.88 4.85
CA ALA A 53 8.70 -12.36 3.45
C ALA A 53 7.59 -13.37 3.21
N ALA A 54 7.36 -14.26 4.19
CA ALA A 54 6.29 -15.24 4.15
C ALA A 54 4.91 -14.60 4.01
N GLU A 55 4.68 -13.44 4.64
CA GLU A 55 3.38 -12.76 4.55
C GLU A 55 3.16 -12.09 3.22
N ILE A 56 4.20 -11.57 2.57
CA ILE A 56 4.05 -11.01 1.22
C ILE A 56 3.69 -12.11 0.23
N ARG A 57 4.27 -13.30 0.39
CA ARG A 57 3.91 -14.48 -0.41
C ARG A 57 2.49 -14.96 -0.12
N ALA A 58 2.11 -15.06 1.16
CA ALA A 58 0.74 -15.40 1.54
C ALA A 58 -0.27 -14.36 0.99
N LEU A 59 0.04 -13.07 1.07
CA LEU A 59 -0.77 -12.00 0.50
C LEU A 59 -0.90 -12.13 -1.03
N ARG A 60 0.17 -12.52 -1.71
CA ARG A 60 0.19 -12.78 -3.16
C ARG A 60 -0.68 -13.98 -3.55
N GLU A 61 -0.67 -15.03 -2.74
CA GLU A 61 -1.34 -16.31 -3.01
C GLU A 61 -2.82 -16.31 -2.57
N GLU A 62 -3.12 -15.78 -1.39
CA GLU A 62 -4.43 -15.87 -0.75
C GLU A 62 -5.31 -14.65 -1.06
N THR A 63 -4.71 -13.47 -1.16
CA THR A 63 -5.44 -12.19 -1.31
C THR A 63 -4.77 -11.27 -2.36
N PRO A 64 -4.56 -11.75 -3.60
CA PRO A 64 -3.85 -11.02 -4.65
C PRO A 64 -4.46 -9.64 -4.97
N SER A 65 -5.78 -9.49 -4.87
CA SER A 65 -6.46 -8.20 -5.08
C SER A 65 -6.04 -7.13 -4.06
N ASN A 66 -5.77 -7.53 -2.81
CA ASN A 66 -5.32 -6.61 -1.77
C ASN A 66 -3.87 -6.17 -2.00
N LEU A 67 -3.00 -7.09 -2.43
CA LEU A 67 -1.62 -6.76 -2.80
C LEU A 67 -1.57 -5.79 -3.99
N ALA A 68 -2.39 -6.06 -5.00
CA ALA A 68 -2.57 -5.19 -6.15
C ALA A 68 -3.02 -3.79 -5.75
N THR A 69 -4.07 -3.70 -4.92
CA THR A 69 -4.59 -2.43 -4.42
C THR A 69 -3.54 -1.68 -3.59
N LEU A 70 -2.80 -2.36 -2.71
CA LEU A 70 -1.70 -1.75 -1.96
C LEU A 70 -0.65 -1.14 -2.90
N CYS A 71 -0.25 -1.86 -3.96
CA CYS A 71 0.74 -1.35 -4.92
C CYS A 71 0.22 -0.11 -5.64
N ILE A 72 -1.03 -0.12 -6.10
CA ILE A 72 -1.68 1.03 -6.74
C ILE A 72 -1.67 2.22 -5.77
N LYS A 73 -2.14 2.04 -4.54
CA LYS A 73 -2.19 3.10 -3.52
C LYS A 73 -0.81 3.68 -3.20
N VAL A 74 0.21 2.83 -3.08
CA VAL A 74 1.58 3.27 -2.81
C VAL A 74 2.16 4.08 -3.97
N VAL A 75 1.87 3.70 -5.23
CA VAL A 75 2.28 4.44 -6.42
C VAL A 75 1.50 5.74 -6.56
N ASP A 76 0.17 5.73 -6.39
CA ASP A 76 -0.68 6.92 -6.40
C ASP A 76 -0.18 7.97 -5.40
N ARG A 77 0.21 7.53 -4.20
CA ARG A 77 0.77 8.42 -3.18
C ARG A 77 2.11 9.04 -3.61
N LEU A 78 2.96 8.30 -4.33
CA LEU A 78 4.20 8.83 -4.90
C LEU A 78 3.94 9.84 -6.01
N VAL A 79 2.96 9.59 -6.89
CA VAL A 79 2.54 10.52 -7.93
C VAL A 79 2.07 11.83 -7.31
N GLN A 80 1.16 11.76 -6.32
CA GLN A 80 0.70 12.94 -5.59
C GLN A 80 1.85 13.69 -4.92
N ALA A 81 2.80 12.99 -4.29
CA ALA A 81 3.96 13.63 -3.67
C ALA A 81 4.82 14.38 -4.70
N ALA A 82 5.02 13.79 -5.88
CA ALA A 82 5.75 14.40 -6.99
C ALA A 82 5.04 15.64 -7.57
N GLU A 83 3.73 15.56 -7.80
CA GLU A 83 2.91 16.69 -8.30
C GLU A 83 2.97 17.89 -7.36
N HIS A 84 2.96 17.65 -6.04
CA HIS A 84 3.07 18.70 -5.03
C HIS A 84 4.51 19.06 -4.66
N SER A 85 5.52 18.52 -5.36
CA SER A 85 6.96 18.77 -5.12
C SER A 85 7.43 18.47 -3.67
N CYS A 86 6.77 17.54 -2.96
CA CYS A 86 7.12 17.14 -1.59
C CYS A 86 7.35 18.34 -0.63
N GLN A 87 6.46 19.33 -0.67
CA GLN A 87 6.64 20.61 0.04
C GLN A 87 6.70 20.49 1.57
N THR A 88 6.02 19.49 2.16
CA THR A 88 5.99 19.32 3.62
C THR A 88 6.89 18.16 4.07
N GLN A 89 7.38 18.22 5.32
CA GLN A 89 8.13 17.11 5.92
C GLN A 89 7.32 15.81 5.97
N ARG A 90 5.99 15.92 6.12
CA ARG A 90 5.07 14.78 6.07
C ARG A 90 5.04 14.16 4.69
N ASP A 91 4.95 14.96 3.63
CA ASP A 91 4.93 14.44 2.25
C ASP A 91 6.26 13.78 1.88
N GLN A 92 7.38 14.34 2.35
CA GLN A 92 8.71 13.74 2.19
C GLN A 92 8.81 12.39 2.90
N SER A 93 8.36 12.32 4.15
CA SER A 93 8.36 11.08 4.94
C SER A 93 7.46 10.02 4.32
N ALA A 94 6.26 10.40 3.88
CA ALA A 94 5.32 9.53 3.21
C ALA A 94 5.90 8.97 1.90
N ALA A 95 6.50 9.82 1.05
CA ALA A 95 7.15 9.39 -0.18
C ALA A 95 8.30 8.38 0.08
N ILE A 96 9.15 8.66 1.09
CA ILE A 96 10.21 7.73 1.50
C ILE A 96 9.63 6.39 1.95
N ASN A 97 8.55 6.40 2.73
CA ASN A 97 7.89 5.18 3.20
C ASN A 97 7.24 4.40 2.05
N CYS A 98 6.64 5.08 1.07
CA CYS A 98 6.18 4.44 -0.17
C CYS A 98 7.31 3.73 -0.92
N VAL A 99 8.47 4.37 -1.09
CA VAL A 99 9.64 3.74 -1.73
C VAL A 99 10.13 2.54 -0.92
N ARG A 100 10.16 2.62 0.41
CA ARG A 100 10.54 1.50 1.30
C ARG A 100 9.57 0.32 1.16
N LEU A 101 8.27 0.59 1.08
CA LEU A 101 7.24 -0.43 0.84
C LEU A 101 7.46 -1.11 -0.51
N LEU A 102 7.62 -0.35 -1.60
CA LEU A 102 7.88 -0.93 -2.92
C LEU A 102 9.17 -1.77 -2.93
N THR A 103 10.24 -1.27 -2.30
CA THR A 103 11.50 -2.01 -2.14
C THR A 103 11.28 -3.33 -1.38
N ARG A 104 10.35 -3.35 -0.43
CA ARG A 104 9.99 -4.54 0.33
C ARG A 104 9.13 -5.52 -0.46
N LEU A 105 8.15 -5.03 -1.23
CA LEU A 105 7.13 -5.84 -1.89
C LEU A 105 7.57 -6.39 -3.25
N LEU A 106 8.20 -5.56 -4.09
CA LEU A 106 8.49 -5.89 -5.48
C LEU A 106 9.30 -7.18 -5.69
N PRO A 107 10.36 -7.48 -4.89
CA PRO A 107 11.11 -8.72 -5.06
C PRO A 107 10.23 -9.98 -4.98
N TYR A 108 9.21 -9.96 -4.12
CA TYR A 108 8.31 -11.10 -3.93
C TYR A 108 7.15 -11.08 -4.93
N ILE A 109 6.69 -9.91 -5.37
CA ILE A 109 5.70 -9.84 -6.46
C ILE A 109 6.29 -10.50 -7.72
N PHE A 110 7.55 -10.23 -8.03
CA PHE A 110 8.22 -10.76 -9.22
C PHE A 110 8.73 -12.21 -9.09
N GLU A 111 8.47 -12.91 -7.98
CA GLU A 111 8.68 -14.36 -7.92
C GLU A 111 7.72 -15.09 -8.88
N GLU A 112 6.51 -14.56 -9.09
CA GLU A 112 5.51 -15.14 -9.99
C GLU A 112 5.50 -14.41 -11.35
N PRO A 113 5.60 -15.13 -12.48
CA PRO A 113 5.55 -14.55 -13.82
C PRO A 113 4.27 -13.76 -14.12
N GLU A 114 3.11 -14.26 -13.67
CA GLU A 114 1.79 -13.69 -13.96
C GLU A 114 1.65 -12.26 -13.44
N TRP A 115 2.33 -11.96 -12.32
CA TRP A 115 2.34 -10.64 -11.69
C TRP A 115 3.11 -9.59 -12.49
N ARG A 116 4.04 -10.00 -13.37
CA ARG A 116 4.76 -9.05 -14.24
C ARG A 116 3.81 -8.35 -15.20
N GLY A 117 2.85 -9.09 -15.78
CA GLY A 117 1.84 -8.50 -16.66
C GLY A 117 0.90 -7.55 -15.91
N PHE A 118 0.52 -7.92 -14.68
CA PHE A 118 -0.37 -7.10 -13.85
C PHE A 118 0.26 -5.77 -13.45
N PHE A 119 1.52 -5.78 -12.98
CA PHE A 119 2.17 -4.57 -12.46
C PHE A 119 2.32 -3.46 -13.51
N TRP A 120 2.45 -3.82 -14.78
CA TRP A 120 2.56 -2.88 -15.90
C TRP A 120 1.25 -2.70 -16.68
N SER A 121 0.14 -3.28 -16.22
CA SER A 121 -1.17 -3.12 -16.86
C SER A 121 -1.84 -1.81 -16.42
N ASP A 122 -2.74 -1.31 -17.27
CA ASP A 122 -3.55 -0.14 -16.93
C ASP A 122 -4.41 -0.43 -15.69
N VAL A 123 -4.50 0.56 -14.79
CA VAL A 123 -5.39 0.48 -13.64
C VAL A 123 -6.82 0.25 -14.15
N PRO A 124 -7.56 -0.76 -13.63
CA PRO A 124 -8.93 -1.02 -14.06
C PRO A 124 -9.76 0.26 -13.96
N SER A 125 -10.18 0.79 -15.11
CA SER A 125 -11.02 1.97 -15.15
C SER A 125 -12.34 1.61 -14.48
N LYS A 126 -12.71 2.29 -13.38
CA LYS A 126 -14.07 2.15 -12.83
C LYS A 126 -15.05 2.44 -13.98
N PRO A 127 -15.98 1.53 -14.33
CA PRO A 127 -16.91 1.78 -15.41
C PRO A 127 -17.70 3.03 -15.08
N SER A 128 -17.54 4.05 -15.93
CA SER A 128 -18.23 5.32 -15.84
C SER A 128 -19.73 5.08 -15.77
N GLN A 129 -20.39 5.40 -14.65
CA GLN A 129 -21.85 5.32 -14.51
C GLN A 129 -22.61 6.40 -15.32
N ASN A 130 -22.05 6.88 -16.44
CA ASN A 130 -22.65 7.91 -17.29
C ASN A 130 -23.20 7.34 -18.62
N ALA A 131 -23.85 6.18 -18.57
CA ALA A 131 -24.53 5.57 -19.73
C ALA A 131 -26.01 5.23 -19.45
N ARG A 132 -26.67 5.99 -18.57
CA ARG A 132 -28.13 6.01 -18.43
C ARG A 132 -28.54 7.45 -18.20
N ASN A 133 -28.85 8.16 -19.29
CA ASN A 133 -29.82 9.26 -19.39
C ASN A 133 -29.77 9.80 -20.83
N GLU A 134 -29.86 8.92 -21.81
CA GLU A 134 -30.36 9.25 -23.13
C GLU A 134 -31.46 8.22 -23.39
N ASN A 135 -32.68 8.70 -23.66
CA ASN A 135 -33.95 7.98 -23.83
C ASN A 135 -34.86 7.97 -22.58
N GLU A 136 -35.44 9.13 -22.26
CA GLU A 136 -36.91 9.30 -22.12
C GLU A 136 -37.30 10.77 -22.27
#